data_AF-A0A6N9UCE7-F1
#
_entry.id   AF-A0A6N9UCE7-F1
#
_cell.length_a   1.000
_cell.length_b   1.000
_cell.length_c   1.000
_cell.angle_alpha   90.00
_cell.angle_beta   90.00
_cell.angle_gamma   90.00
#
_symmetry.space_group_name_H-M   'P 1'
#
loop_
_entity.id
_entity.type
_entity.pdbx_description
1 polymer ?
#
loop_
_entity_poly.entity_id
_entity_poly.type
_entity_poly.pdbx_seq_one_letter_code
_entity_poly.pdbx_strand_id
1 'polypeptide(L)'
;MNLRDTLDYLARLVQQDADRTKAEAHGESPEQLLAAAEKRAAELSRLHQKACRALDLMQHDRDAHRERAENFEGRAKAMEASRDHEAAAREQAQQDAKDAKERARVATVAALNLRRQTPDAAQRTLDTIRDASTALEAWVTLGMYYGLTPEQAGQGARAWRTAAETIAERHAQRAENDVKEIAERLATSEKRADDADRHAQTAEATTRELATRLDAAEKRAQDEACHSALCRISRDGWRHRAMTRQAAIDRVRALHTPVDHNGRAICTDCSGYADGSTDSGAAPYPCSTLALLDD
;
A
#
# COMPACT_ATOMS: atom_id res chain seq x y z
N MET A 1 -3.40 -5.86 19.00
CA MET A 1 -2.40 -6.04 20.09
C MET A 1 -1.75 -4.68 20.29
N ASN A 2 -1.89 -4.07 21.47
CA ASN A 2 -1.29 -2.77 21.77
C ASN A 2 0.23 -2.95 21.89
N LEU A 3 1.03 -1.93 21.55
CA LEU A 3 2.49 -1.90 21.75
C LEU A 3 2.91 -2.43 23.14
N ARG A 4 2.13 -2.11 24.17
CA ARG A 4 2.32 -2.57 25.54
C ARG A 4 2.23 -4.09 25.69
N ASP A 5 1.24 -4.72 25.07
CA ASP A 5 1.04 -6.18 25.11
C ASP A 5 2.21 -6.91 24.42
N THR A 6 2.73 -6.33 23.33
CA THR A 6 3.88 -6.86 22.60
C THR A 6 5.16 -6.79 23.44
N LEU A 7 5.38 -5.67 24.15
CA LEU A 7 6.53 -5.52 25.04
C LEU A 7 6.45 -6.47 26.25
N ASP A 8 5.26 -6.62 26.85
CA ASP A 8 5.05 -7.55 27.97
C ASP A 8 5.20 -9.04 27.55
N TYR A 9 4.89 -9.36 26.29
CA TYR A 9 5.12 -10.68 25.71
C TYR A 9 6.61 -10.95 25.50
N LEU A 10 7.34 -9.99 24.92
CA LEU A 10 8.78 -10.10 24.69
C LEU A 10 9.55 -10.21 26.02
N ALA A 11 9.16 -9.44 27.04
CA ALA A 11 9.78 -9.52 28.37
C ALA A 11 9.61 -10.91 29.00
N ARG A 12 8.42 -11.52 28.86
CA ARG A 12 8.16 -12.88 29.33
C ARG A 12 9.00 -13.92 28.61
N LEU A 13 9.16 -13.80 27.29
CA LEU A 13 10.01 -14.67 26.48
C LEU A 13 11.48 -14.63 26.92
N VAL A 14 12.01 -13.42 27.15
CA VAL A 14 13.39 -13.22 27.64
C VAL A 14 13.57 -13.86 29.02
N GLN A 15 12.60 -13.71 29.92
CA GLN A 15 12.65 -14.32 31.24
C GLN A 15 12.61 -15.86 31.18
N GLN A 16 11.74 -16.42 30.32
CA GLN A 16 11.62 -17.87 30.14
C GLN A 16 12.91 -18.49 29.60
N ASP A 17 13.59 -17.81 28.67
CA ASP A 17 14.89 -18.24 28.15
C ASP A 17 16.02 -18.10 29.19
N ALA A 18 16.00 -17.05 30.01
CA ALA A 18 16.93 -16.91 31.13
C ALA A 18 16.81 -18.05 32.14
N ASP A 19 15.59 -18.54 32.39
CA ASP A 19 15.36 -19.67 33.29
C ASP A 19 15.76 -21.00 32.63
N ARG A 20 15.55 -21.14 31.32
CA ARG A 20 15.96 -22.34 30.55
C ARG A 20 17.47 -22.51 30.47
N THR A 21 18.19 -21.40 30.30
CA THR A 21 19.66 -21.39 30.27
C THR A 21 20.29 -21.74 31.61
N LYS A 22 19.67 -21.33 32.72
CA LYS A 22 20.09 -21.79 34.05
C LYS A 22 19.94 -23.30 34.23
N ALA A 23 18.91 -23.90 33.63
CA ALA A 23 18.68 -25.34 33.70
C ALA A 23 19.63 -26.16 32.80
N GLU A 24 19.98 -25.64 31.62
CA GLU A 24 20.87 -26.31 30.64
C GLU A 24 22.36 -26.27 31.05
N ALA A 25 22.77 -25.36 31.94
CA ALA A 25 24.19 -25.18 32.33
C ALA A 25 24.78 -26.32 33.20
N HIS A 26 23.99 -27.32 33.61
CA HIS A 26 24.48 -28.48 34.35
C HIS A 26 25.18 -29.48 33.41
N GLY A 27 26.47 -29.27 33.13
CA GLY A 27 27.34 -30.25 32.46
C GLY A 27 28.09 -29.75 31.22
N GLU A 28 27.86 -28.51 30.78
CA GLU A 28 28.56 -27.91 29.65
C GLU A 28 29.87 -27.25 30.08
N SER A 29 30.89 -27.26 29.20
CA SER A 29 32.15 -26.57 29.51
C SER A 29 31.97 -25.05 29.46
N PRO A 30 32.75 -24.26 30.22
CA PRO A 30 32.67 -22.80 30.20
C PRO A 30 32.80 -22.19 28.79
N GLU A 31 33.58 -22.82 27.90
CA GLU A 31 33.75 -22.39 26.51
C GLU A 31 32.48 -22.57 25.68
N GLN A 32 31.74 -23.66 25.89
CA GLN A 32 30.45 -23.92 25.23
C GLN A 32 29.39 -22.92 25.69
N LEU A 33 29.37 -22.59 26.98
CA LEU A 33 28.47 -21.57 27.54
C LEU A 33 28.76 -20.18 26.97
N LEU A 34 30.03 -19.81 26.81
CA LEU A 34 30.43 -18.53 26.20
C LEU A 34 30.01 -18.44 24.73
N ALA A 35 30.29 -19.48 23.93
CA ALA A 35 29.89 -19.53 22.52
C ALA A 35 28.35 -19.48 22.34
N ALA A 36 27.60 -20.17 23.22
CA ALA A 36 26.15 -20.11 23.23
C ALA A 36 25.62 -18.72 23.62
N ALA A 37 26.27 -18.05 24.59
CA ALA A 37 25.93 -16.69 24.99
C ALA A 37 26.19 -15.67 23.86
N GLU A 38 27.33 -15.76 23.16
CA GLU A 38 27.65 -14.89 22.02
C GLU A 38 26.66 -15.07 20.87
N LYS A 39 26.33 -16.32 20.52
CA LYS A 39 25.33 -16.62 19.48
C LYS A 39 23.96 -16.04 19.82
N ARG A 40 23.54 -16.15 21.09
CA ARG A 40 22.28 -15.57 21.58
C ARG A 40 22.32 -14.04 21.58
N ALA A 41 23.43 -13.42 21.99
CA ALA A 41 23.60 -11.98 21.93
C ALA A 41 23.48 -11.46 20.49
N ALA A 42 24.06 -12.18 19.51
CA ALA A 42 23.91 -11.86 18.09
C ALA A 42 22.47 -12.01 17.60
N GLU A 43 21.74 -13.05 18.03
CA GLU A 43 20.34 -13.26 17.70
C GLU A 43 19.42 -12.18 18.30
N LEU A 44 19.62 -11.83 19.57
CA LEU A 44 18.91 -10.73 20.23
C LEU A 44 19.19 -9.39 19.55
N SER A 45 20.43 -9.12 19.15
CA SER A 45 20.80 -7.92 18.38
C SER A 45 20.07 -7.88 17.03
N ARG A 46 19.98 -9.02 16.32
CA ARG A 46 19.23 -9.12 15.06
C ARG A 46 17.72 -8.91 15.25
N LEU A 47 17.14 -9.46 16.32
CA LEU A 47 15.73 -9.26 16.66
C LEU A 47 15.45 -7.80 17.05
N HIS A 48 16.35 -7.19 17.82
CA HIS A 48 16.26 -5.77 18.18
C HIS A 48 16.30 -4.87 16.92
N GLN A 49 17.23 -5.12 16.00
CA GLN A 49 17.28 -4.39 14.72
C GLN A 49 16.00 -4.56 13.89
N LYS A 50 15.41 -5.77 13.86
CA LYS A 50 14.11 -6.00 13.20
C LYS A 50 12.99 -5.21 13.88
N ALA A 51 12.96 -5.20 15.21
CA ALA A 51 11.97 -4.45 15.99
C ALA A 51 12.09 -2.94 15.76
N CYS A 52 13.31 -2.39 15.74
CA CYS A 52 13.55 -0.98 15.40
C CYS A 52 13.04 -0.64 13.99
N ARG A 53 13.37 -1.44 12.97
CA ARG A 53 12.87 -1.23 11.60
C ARG A 53 11.34 -1.29 11.52
N ALA A 54 10.72 -2.20 12.25
CA ALA A 54 9.26 -2.28 12.31
C ALA A 54 8.64 -1.05 12.97
N LEU A 55 9.26 -0.51 14.02
CA LEU A 55 8.84 0.74 14.66
C LEU A 55 9.00 1.94 13.73
N ASP A 56 10.10 2.03 12.98
CA ASP A 56 10.33 3.10 11.99
C ASP A 56 9.27 3.07 10.89
N LEU A 57 8.94 1.87 10.36
CA LEU A 57 7.86 1.70 9.37
C LEU A 57 6.50 2.12 9.94
N MET A 58 6.19 1.72 11.18
CA MET A 58 4.95 2.14 11.84
C MET A 58 4.87 3.65 12.07
N GLN A 59 5.99 4.29 12.41
CA GLN A 59 6.06 5.75 12.55
C GLN A 59 5.83 6.43 11.20
N HIS A 60 6.50 5.96 10.15
CA HIS A 60 6.33 6.47 8.79
C HIS A 60 4.87 6.33 8.30
N ASP A 61 4.23 5.19 8.54
CA ASP A 61 2.81 4.99 8.19
C ASP A 61 1.90 5.96 8.98
N ARG A 62 2.18 6.16 10.27
CA ARG A 62 1.43 7.09 11.10
C ARG A 62 1.56 8.53 10.61
N ASP A 63 2.77 8.94 10.23
CA ASP A 63 3.04 10.27 9.69
C ASP A 63 2.38 10.46 8.31
N ALA A 64 2.43 9.44 7.45
CA ALA A 64 1.71 9.44 6.17
C ALA A 64 0.18 9.47 6.33
N HIS A 65 -0.37 8.84 7.38
CA HIS A 65 -1.79 8.97 7.73
C HIS A 65 -2.14 10.37 8.23
N ARG A 66 -1.26 10.98 9.03
CA ARG A 66 -1.43 12.36 9.52
C ARG A 66 -1.41 13.36 8.37
N GLU A 67 -0.43 13.28 7.47
CA GLU A 67 -0.34 14.17 6.31
C GLU A 67 -1.57 14.03 5.40
N ARG A 68 -2.05 12.79 5.18
CA ARG A 68 -3.31 12.57 4.44
C ARG A 68 -4.50 13.25 5.13
N ALA A 69 -4.61 13.14 6.46
CA ALA A 69 -5.69 13.78 7.21
C ALA A 69 -5.63 15.32 7.11
N GLU A 70 -4.44 15.92 7.26
CA GLU A 70 -4.23 17.36 7.11
C GLU A 70 -4.58 17.83 5.69
N ASN A 71 -4.22 17.05 4.66
CA ASN A 71 -4.60 17.31 3.27
C ASN A 71 -6.12 17.22 3.05
N PHE A 72 -6.81 16.26 3.66
CA PHE A 72 -8.27 16.16 3.59
C PHE A 72 -8.95 17.36 4.27
N GLU A 73 -8.46 17.79 5.43
CA GLU A 73 -8.98 18.98 6.11
C GLU A 73 -8.76 20.25 5.28
N GLY A 74 -7.58 20.40 4.66
CA GLY A 74 -7.29 21.49 3.73
C GLY A 74 -8.24 21.51 2.53
N ARG A 75 -8.51 20.34 1.92
CA ARG A 75 -9.49 20.23 0.82
C ARG A 75 -10.93 20.52 1.27
N ALA A 76 -11.31 20.10 2.48
CA ALA A 76 -12.63 20.40 3.04
C ALA A 76 -12.82 21.91 3.24
N LYS A 77 -11.83 22.61 3.83
CA LYS A 77 -11.84 24.07 3.98
C LYS A 77 -11.88 24.80 2.63
N ALA A 78 -11.14 24.31 1.63
CA ALA A 78 -11.19 24.88 0.28
C ALA A 78 -12.57 24.71 -0.39
N MET A 79 -13.24 23.57 -0.20
CA MET A 79 -14.61 23.37 -0.69
C MET A 79 -15.62 24.24 0.04
N GLU A 80 -15.46 24.45 1.34
CA GLU A 80 -16.30 25.36 2.13
C GLU A 80 -16.16 26.81 1.63
N ALA A 81 -14.93 27.30 1.47
CA ALA A 81 -14.68 28.63 0.91
C ALA A 81 -15.27 28.80 -0.51
N SER A 82 -15.19 27.76 -1.35
CA SER A 82 -15.83 27.78 -2.68
C SER A 82 -17.35 27.92 -2.59
N ARG A 83 -18.00 27.25 -1.63
CA ARG A 83 -19.46 27.36 -1.42
C ARG A 83 -19.85 28.76 -0.94
N ASP A 84 -19.04 29.36 -0.06
CA ASP A 84 -19.29 30.72 0.42
C ASP A 84 -19.15 31.74 -0.71
N HIS A 85 -18.15 31.59 -1.58
CA HIS A 85 -18.01 32.41 -2.78
C HIS A 85 -19.19 32.26 -3.74
N GLU A 86 -19.68 31.02 -3.98
CA GLU A 86 -20.87 30.79 -4.79
C GLU A 86 -22.13 31.39 -4.15
N ALA A 87 -22.28 31.29 -2.84
CA ALA A 87 -23.41 31.87 -2.11
C ALA A 87 -23.41 33.40 -2.22
N ALA A 88 -22.26 34.04 -2.00
CA ALA A 88 -22.09 35.48 -2.17
C ALA A 88 -22.37 35.93 -3.62
N ALA A 89 -21.91 35.18 -4.62
CA ALA A 89 -22.19 35.47 -6.02
C ALA A 89 -23.70 35.38 -6.35
N ARG A 90 -24.41 34.39 -5.77
CA ARG A 90 -25.87 34.27 -5.94
C ARG A 90 -26.61 35.40 -5.24
N GLU A 91 -26.20 35.81 -4.05
CA GLU A 91 -26.79 36.92 -3.33
C GLU A 91 -26.61 38.24 -4.10
N GLN A 92 -25.40 38.49 -4.61
CA GLN A 92 -25.14 39.65 -5.46
C GLN A 92 -26.01 39.64 -6.72
N ALA A 93 -26.11 38.50 -7.43
CA ALA A 93 -26.96 38.38 -8.61
C ALA A 93 -28.45 38.61 -8.30
N GLN A 94 -28.93 38.17 -7.13
CA GLN A 94 -30.29 38.45 -6.68
C GLN A 94 -30.50 39.93 -6.37
N GLN A 95 -29.50 40.59 -5.77
CA GLN A 95 -29.57 42.01 -5.48
C GLN A 95 -29.57 42.84 -6.77
N ASP A 96 -28.69 42.52 -7.72
CA ASP A 96 -28.65 43.16 -9.03
C ASP A 96 -29.98 42.98 -9.78
N ALA A 97 -30.62 41.81 -9.66
CA ALA A 97 -31.93 41.56 -10.23
C ALA A 97 -33.05 42.38 -9.55
N LYS A 98 -32.99 42.59 -8.23
CA LYS A 98 -33.92 43.47 -7.50
C LYS A 98 -33.74 44.92 -7.91
N ASP A 99 -32.49 45.38 -7.98
CA ASP A 99 -32.16 46.74 -8.38
C ASP A 99 -32.58 47.01 -9.84
N ALA A 100 -32.40 46.05 -10.74
CA ALA A 100 -32.87 46.13 -12.12
C ALA A 100 -34.41 46.22 -12.19
N LYS A 101 -35.13 45.42 -11.39
CA LYS A 101 -36.60 45.49 -11.28
C LYS A 101 -37.06 46.84 -10.75
N GLU A 102 -36.39 47.40 -9.74
CA GLU A 102 -36.76 48.71 -9.19
C GLU A 102 -36.48 49.83 -10.20
N ARG A 103 -35.34 49.80 -10.91
CA ARG A 103 -35.06 50.73 -12.02
C ARG A 103 -36.14 50.64 -13.11
N ALA A 104 -36.56 49.44 -13.49
CA ALA A 104 -37.64 49.24 -14.45
C ALA A 104 -38.99 49.77 -13.93
N ARG A 105 -39.29 49.59 -12.64
CA ARG A 105 -40.49 50.12 -11.99
C ARG A 105 -40.49 51.65 -11.98
N VAL A 106 -39.39 52.28 -11.57
CA VAL A 106 -39.23 53.74 -11.57
C VAL A 106 -39.37 54.29 -12.99
N ALA A 107 -38.73 53.68 -13.98
CA ALA A 107 -38.87 54.07 -15.39
C ALA A 107 -40.32 53.93 -15.88
N THR A 108 -41.02 52.86 -15.50
CA THR A 108 -42.43 52.65 -15.85
C THR A 108 -43.34 53.70 -15.23
N VAL A 109 -43.14 54.04 -13.94
CA VAL A 109 -43.90 55.11 -13.26
C VAL A 109 -43.63 56.47 -13.89
N ALA A 110 -42.37 56.77 -14.23
CA ALA A 110 -42.02 57.99 -14.94
C ALA A 110 -42.73 58.07 -16.30
N ALA A 111 -42.71 56.99 -17.08
CA ALA A 111 -43.42 56.90 -18.36
C ALA A 111 -44.94 57.04 -18.21
N LEU A 112 -45.55 56.45 -17.18
CA LEU A 112 -46.99 56.58 -16.90
C LEU A 112 -47.36 58.01 -16.46
N ASN A 113 -46.51 58.66 -15.67
CA ASN A 113 -46.72 60.06 -15.26
C ASN A 113 -46.60 61.01 -16.44
N LEU A 114 -45.60 60.82 -17.30
CA LEU A 114 -45.48 61.52 -18.57
C LEU A 114 -46.70 61.27 -19.48
N ARG A 115 -47.18 60.02 -19.58
CA ARG A 115 -48.42 59.69 -20.31
C ARG A 115 -49.66 60.34 -19.69
N ARG A 116 -49.74 60.53 -18.37
CA ARG A 116 -50.84 61.29 -17.77
C ARG A 116 -50.78 62.78 -18.08
N GLN A 117 -49.57 63.33 -18.21
CA GLN A 117 -49.37 64.74 -18.56
C GLN A 117 -49.57 65.00 -20.07
N THR A 118 -49.28 64.02 -20.93
CA THR A 118 -49.41 64.13 -22.40
C THR A 118 -49.90 62.81 -23.04
N PRO A 119 -51.15 62.36 -22.77
CA PRO A 119 -51.63 61.01 -23.13
C PRO A 119 -51.56 60.71 -24.62
N ASP A 120 -51.85 61.70 -25.46
CA ASP A 120 -51.82 61.52 -26.91
C ASP A 120 -50.38 61.48 -27.45
N ALA A 121 -49.44 62.17 -26.81
CA ALA A 121 -48.04 62.20 -27.27
C ALA A 121 -47.29 60.91 -26.92
N ALA A 122 -47.42 60.44 -25.68
CA ALA A 122 -46.77 59.21 -25.21
C ALA A 122 -47.26 57.96 -25.96
N GLN A 123 -48.56 57.89 -26.26
CA GLN A 123 -49.13 56.77 -26.99
C GLN A 123 -48.61 56.73 -28.43
N ARG A 124 -48.59 57.89 -29.11
CA ARG A 124 -48.01 58.01 -30.46
C ARG A 124 -46.54 57.59 -30.49
N THR A 125 -45.73 58.04 -29.52
CA THR A 125 -44.32 57.64 -29.43
C THR A 125 -44.16 56.12 -29.25
N LEU A 126 -44.96 55.49 -28.39
CA LEU A 126 -44.89 54.03 -28.20
C LEU A 126 -45.30 53.25 -29.46
N ASP A 127 -46.32 53.71 -30.18
CA ASP A 127 -46.72 53.08 -31.44
C ASP A 127 -45.63 53.26 -32.52
N THR A 128 -45.01 54.44 -32.61
CA THR A 128 -43.83 54.64 -33.47
C THR A 128 -42.64 53.77 -33.09
N ILE A 129 -42.40 53.53 -31.79
CA ILE A 129 -41.35 52.61 -31.33
C ILE A 129 -41.68 51.15 -31.69
N ARG A 130 -42.95 50.75 -31.66
CA ARG A 130 -43.37 49.40 -32.08
C ARG A 130 -43.23 49.18 -33.58
N ASP A 131 -43.50 50.22 -34.35
CA ASP A 131 -43.38 50.20 -35.81
C ASP A 131 -41.94 50.41 -36.29
N ALA A 132 -41.01 50.73 -35.38
CA ALA A 132 -39.60 50.91 -35.70
C ALA A 132 -38.98 49.59 -36.20
N SER A 133 -38.37 49.65 -37.37
CA SER A 133 -37.72 48.50 -38.01
C SER A 133 -36.33 48.21 -37.45
N THR A 134 -35.74 49.20 -36.77
CA THR A 134 -34.40 49.09 -36.20
C THR A 134 -34.35 49.61 -34.75
N ALA A 135 -33.43 49.05 -33.96
CA ALA A 135 -33.18 49.52 -32.60
C ALA A 135 -32.71 50.99 -32.56
N LEU A 136 -32.08 51.48 -33.64
CA LEU A 136 -31.67 52.88 -33.78
C LEU A 136 -32.89 53.80 -33.88
N GLU A 137 -33.86 53.46 -34.73
CA GLU A 137 -35.12 54.21 -34.87
C GLU A 137 -35.86 54.28 -33.53
N ALA A 138 -36.03 53.13 -32.85
CA ALA A 138 -36.67 53.08 -31.55
C ALA A 138 -35.99 53.99 -30.51
N TRP A 139 -34.65 53.99 -30.46
CA TRP A 139 -33.88 54.83 -29.55
C TRP A 139 -33.95 56.33 -29.89
N VAL A 140 -33.93 56.68 -31.18
CA VAL A 140 -34.06 58.08 -31.61
C VAL A 140 -35.45 58.61 -31.24
N THR A 141 -36.50 57.85 -31.54
CA THR A 141 -37.89 58.20 -31.18
C THR A 141 -38.06 58.34 -29.66
N LEU A 142 -37.44 57.46 -28.87
CA LEU A 142 -37.44 57.56 -27.41
C LEU A 142 -36.67 58.78 -26.91
N GLY A 143 -35.51 59.09 -27.49
CA GLY A 143 -34.72 60.27 -27.11
C GLY A 143 -35.45 61.58 -27.39
N MET A 144 -36.11 61.68 -28.56
CA MET A 144 -36.93 62.84 -28.92
C MET A 144 -38.10 63.04 -27.96
N TYR A 145 -38.72 61.96 -27.49
CA TYR A 145 -39.77 62.03 -26.47
C TYR A 145 -39.29 62.64 -25.15
N TYR A 146 -38.03 62.40 -24.77
CA TYR A 146 -37.41 63.02 -23.60
C TYR A 146 -36.77 64.41 -23.88
N GLY A 147 -37.07 65.01 -25.03
CA GLY A 147 -36.64 66.38 -25.37
C GLY A 147 -35.24 66.49 -25.98
N LEU A 148 -34.62 65.38 -26.37
CA LEU A 148 -33.38 65.42 -27.15
C LEU A 148 -33.66 65.79 -28.60
N THR A 149 -32.74 66.50 -29.26
CA THR A 149 -32.82 66.66 -30.72
C THR A 149 -32.58 65.31 -31.41
N PRO A 150 -33.05 65.12 -32.66
CA PRO A 150 -32.77 63.90 -33.42
C PRO A 150 -31.27 63.58 -33.51
N GLU A 151 -30.42 64.61 -33.61
CA GLU A 151 -28.96 64.46 -33.64
C GLU A 151 -28.42 63.95 -32.31
N GLN A 152 -28.86 64.53 -31.18
CA GLN A 152 -28.44 64.11 -29.84
C GLN A 152 -28.91 62.68 -29.53
N ALA A 153 -30.16 62.36 -29.86
CA ALA A 153 -30.71 61.01 -29.69
C ALA A 153 -29.97 60.00 -30.58
N GLY A 154 -29.66 60.37 -31.83
CA GLY A 154 -28.87 59.55 -32.75
C GLY A 154 -27.43 59.33 -32.29
N GLN A 155 -26.78 60.35 -31.69
CA GLN A 155 -25.47 60.22 -31.07
C GLN A 155 -25.50 59.28 -29.86
N GLY A 156 -26.50 59.42 -28.98
CA GLY A 156 -26.70 58.53 -27.83
C GLY A 156 -26.93 57.08 -28.24
N ALA A 157 -27.76 56.86 -29.27
CA ALA A 157 -28.05 55.52 -29.77
C ALA A 157 -26.82 54.84 -30.42
N ARG A 158 -26.00 55.61 -31.17
CA ARG A 158 -24.71 55.11 -31.70
C ARG A 158 -23.73 54.78 -30.58
N ALA A 159 -23.60 55.65 -29.57
CA ALA A 159 -22.74 55.40 -28.42
C ALA A 159 -23.17 54.15 -27.65
N TRP A 160 -24.47 53.96 -27.43
CA TRP A 160 -25.02 52.76 -26.81
C TRP A 160 -24.72 51.49 -27.62
N ARG A 161 -24.89 51.54 -28.95
CA ARG A 161 -24.56 50.42 -29.83
C ARG A 161 -23.09 50.06 -29.75
N THR A 162 -22.18 51.04 -29.87
CA THR A 162 -20.73 50.80 -29.76
C THR A 162 -20.35 50.22 -28.39
N ALA A 163 -20.96 50.72 -27.31
CA ALA A 163 -20.74 50.17 -25.98
C ALA A 163 -21.23 48.72 -25.87
N ALA A 164 -22.41 48.41 -26.41
CA ALA A 164 -22.94 47.05 -26.45
C ALA A 164 -22.07 46.10 -27.28
N GLU A 165 -21.59 46.55 -28.45
CA GLU A 165 -20.66 45.81 -29.30
C GLU A 165 -19.33 45.53 -28.57
N THR A 166 -18.77 46.54 -27.89
CA THR A 166 -17.53 46.38 -27.09
C THR A 166 -17.72 45.41 -25.92
N ILE A 167 -18.87 45.47 -25.24
CA ILE A 167 -19.20 44.53 -24.16
C ILE A 167 -19.33 43.11 -24.72
N ALA A 168 -20.04 42.94 -25.84
CA ALA A 168 -20.19 41.65 -26.51
C ALA A 168 -18.83 41.08 -26.95
N GLU A 169 -17.95 41.90 -27.53
CA GLU A 169 -16.59 41.51 -27.92
C GLU A 169 -15.75 41.07 -26.71
N ARG A 170 -15.82 41.80 -25.59
CA ARG A 170 -15.14 41.40 -24.34
C ARG A 170 -15.69 40.08 -23.79
N HIS A 171 -17.00 39.84 -23.88
CA HIS A 171 -17.59 38.57 -23.47
C HIS A 171 -17.15 37.42 -24.38
N ALA A 172 -17.12 37.63 -25.69
CA ALA A 172 -16.60 36.66 -26.65
C ALA A 172 -15.12 36.34 -26.36
N GLN A 173 -14.29 37.36 -26.15
CA GLN A 173 -12.87 37.16 -25.83
C GLN A 173 -12.66 36.42 -24.51
N ARG A 174 -13.47 36.69 -23.47
CA ARG A 174 -13.44 35.94 -22.22
C ARG A 174 -13.81 34.49 -22.43
N ALA A 175 -14.90 34.22 -23.16
CA ALA A 175 -15.32 32.86 -23.47
C ALA A 175 -14.24 32.09 -24.24
N GLU A 176 -13.56 32.71 -25.21
CA GLU A 176 -12.42 32.11 -25.91
C GLU A 176 -11.26 31.79 -24.98
N ASN A 177 -10.93 32.69 -24.04
CA ASN A 177 -9.87 32.47 -23.08
C ASN A 177 -10.23 31.36 -22.09
N ASP A 178 -11.48 31.30 -21.63
CA ASP A 178 -11.99 30.25 -20.74
C ASP A 178 -11.92 28.88 -21.44
N VAL A 179 -12.29 28.80 -22.72
CA VAL A 179 -12.18 27.57 -23.53
C VAL A 179 -10.71 27.15 -23.68
N LYS A 180 -9.79 28.08 -23.90
CA LYS A 180 -8.35 27.79 -23.95
C LYS A 180 -7.83 27.26 -22.61
N GLU A 181 -8.19 27.89 -21.50
CA GLU A 181 -7.79 27.44 -20.16
C GLU A 181 -8.33 26.03 -19.86
N ILE A 182 -9.60 25.77 -20.20
CA ILE A 182 -10.21 24.44 -20.03
C ILE A 182 -9.47 23.41 -20.89
N ALA A 183 -9.13 23.73 -22.14
CA ALA A 183 -8.38 22.83 -23.01
C ALA A 183 -6.97 22.51 -22.47
N GLU A 184 -6.25 23.51 -21.95
CA GLU A 184 -4.92 23.32 -21.32
C GLU A 184 -5.02 22.46 -20.04
N ARG A 185 -6.06 22.66 -19.23
CA ARG A 185 -6.34 21.85 -18.04
C ARG A 185 -6.67 20.40 -18.41
N LEU A 186 -7.46 20.19 -19.46
CA LEU A 186 -7.78 18.86 -19.97
C LEU A 186 -6.52 18.14 -20.48
N ALA A 187 -5.70 18.79 -21.31
CA ALA A 187 -4.44 18.23 -21.78
C ALA A 187 -3.48 17.87 -20.63
N THR A 188 -3.42 18.72 -19.60
CA THR A 188 -2.63 18.43 -18.39
C THR A 188 -3.20 17.23 -17.61
N SER A 189 -4.53 17.10 -17.55
CA SER A 189 -5.18 15.98 -16.87
C SER A 189 -5.00 14.65 -17.61
N GLU A 190 -5.06 14.66 -18.95
CA GLU A 190 -4.78 13.49 -19.80
C GLU A 190 -3.34 13.02 -19.60
N LYS A 191 -2.36 13.94 -19.63
CA LYS A 191 -0.97 13.59 -19.34
C LYS A 191 -0.79 12.95 -17.96
N ARG A 192 -1.48 13.46 -16.94
CA ARG A 192 -1.45 12.88 -15.58
C ARG A 192 -2.09 11.49 -15.53
N ALA A 193 -3.14 11.25 -16.33
CA ALA A 193 -3.76 9.92 -16.46
C ALA A 193 -2.79 8.94 -17.12
N ASP A 194 -2.13 9.33 -18.21
CA ASP A 194 -1.12 8.50 -18.89
C ASP A 194 0.07 8.19 -17.97
N ASP A 195 0.52 9.18 -17.18
CA ASP A 195 1.58 8.97 -16.17
C ASP A 195 1.13 7.98 -15.09
N ALA A 196 -0.11 8.10 -14.60
CA ALA A 196 -0.67 7.19 -13.60
C ALA A 196 -0.78 5.75 -14.14
N ASP A 197 -1.22 5.58 -15.38
CA ASP A 197 -1.29 4.27 -16.04
C ASP A 197 0.08 3.64 -16.21
N ARG A 198 1.10 4.43 -16.60
CA ARG A 198 2.49 3.95 -16.65
C ARG A 198 3.02 3.52 -15.29
N HIS A 199 2.69 4.26 -14.23
CA HIS A 199 3.05 3.88 -12.86
C HIS A 199 2.34 2.61 -12.41
N ALA A 200 1.05 2.45 -12.75
CA ALA A 200 0.29 1.24 -12.45
C ALA A 200 0.88 0.01 -13.16
N GLN A 201 1.20 0.11 -14.44
CA GLN A 201 1.86 -0.96 -15.20
C GLN A 201 3.23 -1.35 -14.62
N THR A 202 4.01 -0.35 -14.17
CA THR A 202 5.30 -0.60 -13.52
C THR A 202 5.12 -1.31 -12.17
N ALA A 203 4.10 -0.93 -11.39
CA ALA A 203 3.75 -1.60 -10.14
C ALA A 203 3.28 -3.05 -10.38
N GLU A 204 2.48 -3.29 -11.42
CA GLU A 204 2.09 -4.65 -11.82
C GLU A 204 3.27 -5.50 -12.27
N ALA A 205 4.22 -4.93 -13.01
CA ALA A 205 5.43 -5.63 -13.44
C ALA A 205 6.31 -6.02 -12.23
N THR A 206 6.52 -5.10 -11.29
CA THR A 206 7.32 -5.35 -10.08
C THR A 206 6.66 -6.36 -9.14
N THR A 207 5.34 -6.31 -8.96
CA THR A 207 4.61 -7.31 -8.18
C THR A 207 4.68 -8.70 -8.82
N ARG A 208 4.58 -8.80 -10.16
CA ARG A 208 4.76 -10.07 -10.88
C ARG A 208 6.19 -10.62 -10.75
N GLU A 209 7.20 -9.77 -10.80
CA GLU A 209 8.59 -10.16 -10.57
C GLU A 209 8.79 -10.69 -9.14
N LEU A 210 8.25 -9.98 -8.13
CA LEU A 210 8.32 -10.40 -6.73
C LEU A 210 7.62 -11.74 -6.50
N ALA A 211 6.44 -11.96 -7.08
CA ALA A 211 5.74 -13.25 -7.02
C ALA A 211 6.61 -14.38 -7.59
N THR A 212 7.20 -14.17 -8.77
CA THR A 212 8.11 -15.15 -9.39
C THR A 212 9.32 -15.46 -8.51
N ARG A 213 9.87 -14.45 -7.83
CA ARG A 213 11.00 -14.62 -6.89
C ARG A 213 10.60 -15.36 -5.61
N LEU A 214 9.39 -15.14 -5.11
CA LEU A 214 8.84 -15.87 -3.97
C LEU A 214 8.64 -17.34 -4.31
N ASP A 215 8.00 -17.66 -5.44
CA ASP A 215 7.83 -19.04 -5.92
C ASP A 215 9.19 -19.77 -6.05
N ALA A 216 10.19 -19.09 -6.61
CA ALA A 216 11.54 -19.63 -6.74
C ALA A 216 12.25 -19.80 -5.38
N ALA A 217 11.95 -18.98 -4.39
CA ALA A 217 12.48 -19.13 -3.03
C ALA A 217 11.80 -20.29 -2.30
N GLU A 218 10.47 -20.43 -2.42
CA GLU A 218 9.71 -21.54 -1.86
C GLU A 218 10.17 -22.88 -2.43
N LYS A 219 10.34 -22.97 -3.75
CA LYS A 219 10.85 -24.19 -4.39
C LYS A 219 12.24 -24.57 -3.89
N ARG A 220 13.15 -23.60 -3.75
CA ARG A 220 14.49 -23.85 -3.17
C ARG A 220 14.42 -24.34 -1.73
N ALA A 221 13.55 -23.75 -0.90
CA ALA A 221 13.34 -24.19 0.47
C ALA A 221 12.78 -25.63 0.53
N GLN A 222 11.86 -25.98 -0.38
CA GLN A 222 11.30 -27.32 -0.49
C GLN A 222 12.35 -28.34 -0.94
N ASP A 223 13.17 -28.00 -1.94
CA ASP A 223 14.27 -28.86 -2.42
C ASP A 223 15.31 -29.09 -1.30
N GLU A 224 15.67 -28.04 -0.55
CA GLU A 224 16.56 -28.14 0.61
C GLU A 224 15.97 -29.00 1.73
N ALA A 225 14.67 -28.84 2.03
CA ALA A 225 13.97 -29.66 3.01
C ALA A 225 13.94 -31.14 2.59
N CYS A 226 13.64 -31.42 1.31
CA CYS A 226 13.66 -32.75 0.73
C CYS A 226 15.05 -33.38 0.81
N HIS A 227 16.09 -32.62 0.44
CA HIS A 227 17.47 -33.06 0.53
C HIS A 227 17.87 -33.36 1.98
N SER A 228 17.53 -32.48 2.94
CA SER A 228 17.78 -32.69 4.36
C SER A 228 17.11 -33.96 4.89
N ALA A 229 15.85 -34.21 4.50
CA ALA A 229 15.11 -35.41 4.88
C ALA A 229 15.78 -36.69 4.33
N LEU A 230 16.18 -36.69 3.06
CA LEU A 230 16.89 -37.81 2.44
C LEU A 230 18.24 -38.08 3.13
N CYS A 231 18.99 -37.03 3.50
CA CYS A 231 20.23 -37.17 4.25
C CYS A 231 20.00 -37.77 5.65
N ARG A 232 18.90 -37.42 6.34
CA ARG A 232 18.55 -38.02 7.64
C ARG A 232 18.22 -39.51 7.49
N ILE A 233 17.35 -39.87 6.54
CA ILE A 233 16.98 -41.26 6.27
C ILE A 233 18.22 -42.10 5.95
N SER A 234 19.12 -41.60 5.10
CA SER A 234 20.37 -42.27 4.78
C SER A 234 21.23 -42.47 6.04
N ARG A 235 21.46 -41.40 6.82
CA ARG A 235 22.28 -41.44 8.04
C ARG A 235 21.72 -42.42 9.09
N ASP A 236 20.41 -42.40 9.30
CA ASP A 236 19.73 -43.28 10.26
C ASP A 236 19.74 -44.73 9.77
N GLY A 237 19.62 -44.95 8.44
CA GLY A 237 19.80 -46.26 7.83
C GLY A 237 21.20 -46.84 8.06
N TRP A 238 22.26 -46.03 7.91
CA TRP A 238 23.63 -46.45 8.22
C TRP A 238 23.82 -46.75 9.71
N ARG A 239 23.28 -45.91 10.60
CA ARG A 239 23.33 -46.14 12.05
C ARG A 239 22.60 -47.41 12.46
N HIS A 240 21.40 -47.66 11.92
CA HIS A 240 20.65 -48.88 12.20
C HIS A 240 21.40 -50.12 11.73
N ARG A 241 21.95 -50.10 10.50
CA ARG A 241 22.78 -51.22 10.00
C ARG A 241 24.01 -51.46 10.88
N ALA A 242 24.68 -50.40 11.32
CA ALA A 242 25.84 -50.51 12.22
C ALA A 242 25.44 -51.10 13.58
N MET A 243 24.33 -50.65 14.18
CA MET A 243 23.83 -51.18 15.46
C MET A 243 23.39 -52.64 15.34
N THR A 244 22.70 -53.01 14.26
CA THR A 244 22.28 -54.40 14.01
C THR A 244 23.48 -55.31 13.76
N ARG A 245 24.52 -54.82 13.06
CA ARG A 245 25.79 -55.55 12.90
C ARG A 245 26.48 -55.73 14.25
N GLN A 246 26.59 -54.68 15.07
CA GLN A 246 27.20 -54.79 16.40
C GLN A 246 26.41 -55.76 17.30
N ALA A 247 25.09 -55.67 17.32
CA ALA A 247 24.24 -56.61 18.06
C ALA A 247 24.32 -58.06 17.54
N ALA A 248 24.66 -58.27 16.27
CA ALA A 248 24.97 -59.60 15.74
C ALA A 248 26.34 -60.08 16.23
N ILE A 249 27.37 -59.22 16.19
CA ILE A 249 28.72 -59.51 16.72
C ILE A 249 28.65 -59.86 18.21
N ASP A 250 27.91 -59.08 19.01
CA ASP A 250 27.78 -59.29 20.45
C ASP A 250 27.05 -60.62 20.76
N ARG A 251 26.06 -61.00 19.95
CA ARG A 251 25.40 -62.32 20.05
C ARG A 251 26.36 -63.47 19.75
N VAL A 252 27.21 -63.34 18.72
CA VAL A 252 28.25 -64.33 18.44
C VAL A 252 29.24 -64.40 19.60
N ARG A 253 29.71 -63.27 20.12
CA ARG A 253 30.57 -63.25 21.32
C ARG A 253 29.93 -63.92 22.54
N ALA A 254 28.64 -63.70 22.76
CA ALA A 254 27.90 -64.31 23.87
C ALA A 254 27.72 -65.83 23.75
N LEU A 255 27.64 -66.36 22.53
CA LEU A 255 27.61 -67.82 22.29
C LEU A 255 28.98 -68.46 22.53
N HIS A 256 30.03 -67.79 22.08
CA HIS A 256 31.40 -68.26 22.21
C HIS A 256 31.97 -67.90 23.58
N THR A 257 31.52 -68.59 24.64
CA THR A 257 32.04 -68.40 26.00
C THR A 257 33.21 -69.35 26.30
N PRO A 258 34.19 -68.91 27.11
CA PRO A 258 35.28 -69.76 27.54
C PRO A 258 34.80 -70.77 28.60
N VAL A 259 35.19 -72.03 28.45
CA VAL A 259 35.05 -73.08 29.48
C VAL A 259 36.41 -73.71 29.71
N ASP A 260 36.73 -74.00 30.97
CA ASP A 260 37.97 -74.70 31.32
C ASP A 260 37.85 -76.20 31.04
N HIS A 261 38.79 -76.75 30.28
CA HIS A 261 38.86 -78.18 29.97
C HIS A 261 40.30 -78.65 30.11
N ASN A 262 40.55 -79.47 31.14
CA ASN A 262 41.89 -79.98 31.47
C ASN A 262 42.94 -78.87 31.65
N GLY A 263 42.57 -77.75 32.29
CA GLY A 263 43.46 -76.63 32.58
C GLY A 263 43.75 -75.71 31.40
N ARG A 264 42.94 -75.77 30.34
CA ARG A 264 43.00 -74.87 29.17
C ARG A 264 41.62 -74.29 28.91
N ALA A 265 41.55 -72.98 28.65
CA ALA A 265 40.32 -72.33 28.22
C ALA A 265 40.03 -72.67 26.75
N ILE A 266 38.88 -73.31 26.51
CA ILE A 266 38.39 -73.70 25.19
C ILE A 266 37.07 -72.98 24.92
N CYS A 267 36.70 -72.83 23.64
CA CYS A 267 35.42 -72.23 23.28
C CYS A 267 34.30 -73.27 23.38
N THR A 268 33.29 -73.00 24.21
CA THR A 268 32.19 -73.94 24.47
C THR A 268 31.46 -74.38 23.20
N ASP A 269 31.10 -73.42 22.36
CA ASP A 269 30.28 -73.66 21.17
C ASP A 269 31.09 -74.36 20.06
N CYS A 270 32.34 -73.92 19.83
CA CYS A 270 33.20 -74.55 18.83
C CYS A 270 33.71 -75.93 19.25
N SER A 271 33.91 -76.18 20.55
CA SER A 271 34.50 -77.45 21.02
C SER A 271 33.48 -78.58 21.16
N GLY A 272 32.17 -78.27 21.12
CA GLY A 272 31.11 -79.28 21.14
C GLY A 272 30.71 -79.81 19.75
N TYR A 273 31.10 -79.12 18.67
CA TYR A 273 30.54 -79.35 17.33
C TYR A 273 31.42 -78.90 16.15
N ALA A 274 32.74 -78.76 16.30
CA ALA A 274 33.56 -78.41 15.14
C ALA A 274 33.38 -79.49 14.05
N ASP A 275 33.01 -79.08 12.84
CA ASP A 275 32.91 -79.92 11.64
C ASP A 275 31.89 -81.08 11.65
N GLY A 276 30.90 -81.05 12.56
CA GLY A 276 29.79 -82.02 12.56
C GLY A 276 30.18 -83.44 13.02
N SER A 277 31.36 -83.59 13.61
CA SER A 277 31.84 -84.82 14.23
C SER A 277 32.09 -84.59 15.73
N THR A 278 31.78 -85.59 16.55
CA THR A 278 32.15 -85.61 17.97
C THR A 278 33.65 -85.86 18.20
N ASP A 279 34.41 -86.09 17.12
CA ASP A 279 35.85 -86.41 17.16
C ASP A 279 36.76 -85.18 17.01
N SER A 280 36.17 -83.98 16.92
CA SER A 280 36.92 -82.75 16.74
C SER A 280 37.56 -82.31 18.07
N GLY A 281 38.86 -82.05 18.03
CA GLY A 281 39.61 -81.59 19.20
C GLY A 281 39.09 -80.26 19.76
N ALA A 282 39.28 -80.04 21.06
CA ALA A 282 38.82 -78.82 21.71
C ALA A 282 39.46 -77.56 21.07
N ALA A 283 38.61 -76.61 20.67
CA ALA A 283 39.04 -75.38 20.02
C ALA A 283 39.53 -74.36 21.07
N PRO A 284 40.71 -73.76 20.92
CA PRO A 284 41.23 -72.78 21.88
C PRO A 284 40.34 -71.54 21.93
N TYR A 285 40.27 -70.91 23.10
CA TYR A 285 39.62 -69.60 23.27
C TYR A 285 40.68 -68.47 23.33
N PRO A 286 40.52 -67.37 22.57
CA PRO A 286 39.47 -67.10 21.58
C PRO A 286 39.62 -67.97 20.33
N CYS A 287 38.50 -68.47 19.79
CA CYS A 287 38.49 -69.27 18.58
C CYS A 287 38.65 -68.42 17.32
N SER A 288 38.92 -69.03 16.17
CA SER A 288 39.08 -68.34 14.87
C SER A 288 37.87 -67.48 14.50
N THR A 289 36.66 -67.89 14.85
CA THR A 289 35.43 -67.09 14.65
C THR A 289 35.46 -65.78 15.42
N LEU A 290 35.96 -65.78 16.66
CA LEU A 290 36.11 -64.54 17.44
C LEU A 290 37.28 -63.69 16.94
N ALA A 291 38.40 -64.31 16.59
CA ALA A 291 39.54 -63.62 16.02
C ALA A 291 39.16 -62.85 14.73
N LEU A 292 38.37 -63.47 13.85
CA LEU A 292 37.85 -62.83 12.63
C LEU A 292 36.84 -61.70 12.88
N LEU A 293 36.24 -61.63 14.07
CA LEU A 293 35.33 -60.54 14.44
C LEU A 293 36.05 -59.37 15.13
N ASP A 294 37.27 -59.61 15.60
CA ASP A 294 38.11 -58.63 16.29
C ASP A 294 39.11 -57.91 15.34
N ASP A 295 39.35 -58.48 14.16
CA ASP A 295 40.07 -57.88 13.01
C ASP A 295 39.21 -56.88 12.21
#